data_AF-A0A0A9WX14-F1
#
_entry.id   AF-A0A0A9WX14-F1
#
_cell.length_a   1.000
_cell.length_b   1.000
_cell.length_c   1.000
_cell.angle_alpha   90.00
_cell.angle_beta   90.00
_cell.angle_gamma   90.00
#
_symmetry.space_group_name_H-M   'P 1'
#
loop_
_entity.id
_entity.type
_entity.pdbx_description
1 polymer ?
#
loop_
_entity_poly.entity_id
_entity_poly.type
_entity_poly.pdbx_seq_one_letter_code
_entity_poly.pdbx_strand_id
1 'polypeptide(L)'
;MSGIVPIVEPEVMIDGTHDIDTCQRVSEHVWKEVTAALQRHGVIWEGCLLKPNMIVPGAESGKTASPEEVARYTVMTLGRTMPAALPGVTFLSGGLSEVQATEYLNAMNRIKDLPRP
;
A
#
# COMPACT_ATOMS: atom_id res chain seq x y z
N MET A 1 25.95 -6.93 -4.20
CA MET A 1 24.56 -7.43 -4.12
C MET A 1 24.60 -8.95 -4.15
N SER A 2 23.79 -9.62 -3.32
CA SER A 2 23.85 -11.07 -3.08
C SER A 2 22.93 -11.90 -3.99
N GLY A 3 22.39 -11.32 -5.08
CA GLY A 3 21.47 -12.02 -6.00
C GLY A 3 20.07 -12.28 -5.44
N ILE A 4 19.66 -11.55 -4.40
CA ILE A 4 18.35 -11.68 -3.74
C ILE A 4 17.48 -10.49 -4.11
N VAL A 5 16.21 -10.74 -4.45
CA VAL A 5 15.18 -9.72 -4.66
C VAL A 5 14.63 -9.27 -3.30
N PRO A 6 14.84 -8.02 -2.87
CA PRO A 6 14.23 -7.51 -1.64
C PRO A 6 12.73 -7.31 -1.80
N ILE A 7 11.98 -7.70 -0.77
CA ILE A 7 10.62 -7.22 -0.52
C ILE A 7 10.71 -6.16 0.57
N VAL A 8 10.31 -4.93 0.27
CA VAL A 8 10.30 -3.83 1.24
C VAL A 8 8.90 -3.73 1.83
N GLU A 9 8.79 -3.90 3.15
CA GLU A 9 7.52 -3.97 3.88
C GLU A 9 7.37 -2.79 4.86
N PRO A 10 6.87 -1.62 4.40
CA PRO A 10 6.62 -0.47 5.25
C PRO A 10 5.17 -0.47 5.75
N GLU A 11 4.84 -1.42 6.64
CA GLU A 11 3.50 -1.53 7.22
C GLU A 11 3.18 -0.31 8.11
N VAL A 12 2.05 0.35 7.82
CA VAL A 12 1.38 1.24 8.77
C VAL A 12 0.29 0.44 9.48
N MET A 13 0.42 0.33 10.80
CA MET A 13 -0.47 -0.50 11.63
C MET A 13 -1.93 -0.08 11.53
N ILE A 14 -2.83 -1.06 11.49
CA ILE A 14 -4.29 -0.86 11.46
C ILE A 14 -4.87 -0.45 12.83
N ASP A 15 -4.09 -0.53 13.90
CA ASP A 15 -4.59 -0.33 15.26
C ASP A 15 -5.12 1.09 15.51
N GLY A 16 -6.15 1.18 16.35
CA GLY A 16 -6.74 2.44 16.83
C GLY A 16 -7.99 2.89 16.08
N THR A 17 -8.40 4.13 16.35
CA THR A 17 -9.73 4.66 16.01
C THR A 17 -9.73 5.67 14.85
N HIS A 18 -8.69 5.65 14.02
CA HIS A 18 -8.49 6.62 12.94
C HIS A 18 -9.39 6.33 11.73
N ASP A 19 -9.65 7.35 10.91
CA ASP A 19 -10.36 7.18 9.63
C ASP A 19 -9.43 6.83 8.47
N ILE A 20 -10.04 6.48 7.33
CA ILE A 20 -9.33 6.08 6.13
C ILE A 20 -8.45 7.21 5.56
N ASP A 21 -8.88 8.47 5.68
CA ASP A 21 -8.10 9.65 5.29
C ASP A 21 -6.82 9.78 6.12
N THR A 22 -6.91 9.53 7.42
CA THR A 22 -5.75 9.50 8.31
C THR A 22 -4.79 8.37 7.93
N CYS A 23 -5.31 7.18 7.64
CA CYS A 23 -4.51 6.05 7.15
C CYS A 23 -3.77 6.44 5.86
N GLN A 24 -4.49 6.99 4.87
CA GLN A 24 -3.88 7.46 3.61
C GLN A 24 -2.76 8.47 3.86
N ARG A 25 -3.02 9.50 4.66
CA ARG A 25 -2.05 10.58 4.92
C ARG A 25 -0.77 10.03 5.57
N VAL A 26 -0.90 9.13 6.54
CA VAL A 26 0.25 8.52 7.22
C VAL A 26 1.00 7.59 6.26
N SER A 27 0.29 6.72 5.53
CA SER A 27 0.91 5.84 4.52
C SER A 27 1.63 6.64 3.44
N GLU A 28 1.05 7.73 2.93
CA GLU A 28 1.75 8.58 1.97
C GLU A 28 3.05 9.15 2.52
N HIS A 29 3.05 9.60 3.78
CA HIS A 29 4.25 10.14 4.42
C HIS A 29 5.33 9.06 4.56
N VAL A 30 4.97 7.91 5.14
CA VAL A 30 5.90 6.79 5.35
C VAL A 30 6.45 6.28 4.02
N TRP A 31 5.59 6.08 3.03
CA TRP A 31 5.99 5.52 1.74
C TRP A 31 6.86 6.48 0.95
N LYS A 32 6.64 7.81 1.03
CA LYS A 32 7.56 8.81 0.43
C LYS A 32 8.95 8.76 1.07
N GLU A 33 9.04 8.66 2.39
CA GLU A 33 10.32 8.56 3.09
C GLU A 33 11.08 7.26 2.75
N VAL A 34 10.35 6.14 2.67
CA VAL A 34 10.90 4.85 2.24
C VAL A 34 11.40 4.93 0.80
N THR A 35 10.60 5.47 -0.13
CA THR A 35 11.02 5.66 -1.52
C THR A 35 12.28 6.52 -1.62
N ALA A 36 12.33 7.63 -0.88
CA ALA A 36 13.50 8.51 -0.85
C ALA A 36 14.74 7.79 -0.27
N ALA A 37 14.57 6.98 0.78
CA ALA A 37 15.66 6.19 1.35
C ALA A 37 16.18 5.14 0.36
N LEU A 38 15.29 4.37 -0.27
CA LEU A 38 15.67 3.37 -1.28
C LEU A 38 16.48 3.99 -2.42
N GLN A 39 16.06 5.17 -2.90
CA GLN A 39 16.79 5.90 -3.93
C GLN A 39 18.15 6.41 -3.45
N ARG A 40 18.24 6.97 -2.23
CA ARG A 40 19.53 7.42 -1.65
C ARG A 40 20.53 6.26 -1.50
N HIS A 41 20.04 5.05 -1.25
CA HIS A 41 20.87 3.85 -1.10
C HIS A 41 21.13 3.12 -2.43
N GLY A 42 20.66 3.64 -3.56
CA GLY A 42 20.91 3.06 -4.89
C GLY A 42 20.21 1.71 -5.10
N VAL A 43 19.05 1.50 -4.48
CA VAL A 43 18.24 0.30 -4.71
C VAL A 43 17.70 0.32 -6.15
N ILE A 44 17.83 -0.82 -6.84
CA ILE A 44 17.31 -1.01 -8.19
C ILE A 44 15.82 -1.35 -8.09
N TRP A 45 14.96 -0.49 -8.64
CA TRP A 45 13.51 -0.61 -8.54
C TRP A 45 12.98 -1.84 -9.28
N GLU A 46 13.52 -2.11 -10.46
CA GLU A 46 13.18 -3.25 -11.32
C GLU A 46 13.50 -4.60 -10.66
N GLY A 47 14.39 -4.58 -9.66
CA GLY A 47 14.80 -5.75 -8.88
C GLY A 47 14.22 -5.77 -7.47
N CYS A 48 13.16 -5.00 -7.19
CA CYS A 48 12.55 -4.86 -5.88
C CYS A 48 11.04 -5.12 -5.93
N LEU A 49 10.45 -5.55 -4.81
CA LEU A 49 9.00 -5.61 -4.62
C LEU A 49 8.61 -4.79 -3.39
N LEU A 50 7.38 -4.28 -3.39
CA LEU A 50 6.81 -3.60 -2.23
C LEU A 50 5.73 -4.48 -1.59
N LYS A 51 5.72 -4.58 -0.25
CA LYS A 51 4.67 -5.25 0.53
C LYS A 51 4.05 -4.26 1.52
N PRO A 52 3.16 -3.36 1.07
CA PRO A 52 2.53 -2.37 1.93
C PRO A 52 1.23 -2.90 2.52
N ASN A 53 0.70 -2.18 3.51
CA ASN A 53 -0.70 -2.31 3.95
C ASN A 53 -1.67 -1.77 2.89
N MET A 54 -2.93 -2.23 2.93
CA MET A 54 -4.04 -1.54 2.26
C MET A 54 -4.47 -0.32 3.08
N ILE A 55 -5.13 0.65 2.43
CA ILE A 55 -5.62 1.86 3.10
C ILE A 55 -7.05 1.62 3.60
N VAL A 56 -7.19 1.50 4.91
CA VAL A 56 -8.44 1.15 5.60
C VAL A 56 -8.62 2.02 6.85
N PRO A 57 -9.84 2.18 7.37
CA PRO A 57 -10.04 2.74 8.71
C PRO A 57 -9.37 1.89 9.78
N GLY A 58 -9.05 2.50 10.92
CA GLY A 58 -8.48 1.78 12.05
C GLY A 58 -9.44 0.73 12.61
N ALA A 59 -8.90 -0.39 13.09
CA ALA A 59 -9.68 -1.57 13.50
C ALA A 59 -10.68 -1.28 14.65
N GLU A 60 -10.40 -0.28 15.49
CA GLU A 60 -11.23 0.10 16.63
C GLU A 60 -12.15 1.29 16.32
N SER A 61 -12.10 1.83 15.10
CA SER A 61 -12.84 3.05 14.72
C SER A 61 -14.37 2.88 14.65
N GLY A 62 -14.84 1.64 14.57
CA GLY A 62 -16.25 1.31 14.27
C GLY A 62 -16.70 1.69 12.85
N LYS A 63 -15.80 2.20 12.00
CA LYS A 63 -16.06 2.56 10.61
C LYS A 63 -15.74 1.39 9.69
N THR A 64 -16.52 1.24 8.62
CA THR A 64 -16.24 0.30 7.53
C THR A 64 -16.03 1.08 6.25
N ALA A 65 -15.22 0.52 5.34
CA ALA A 65 -14.99 1.06 4.00
C ALA A 65 -15.38 0.00 2.97
N SER A 66 -15.99 0.43 1.86
CA SER A 66 -16.33 -0.48 0.78
C SER A 66 -15.07 -0.94 0.05
N PRO A 67 -15.09 -2.09 -0.65
CA PRO A 67 -13.97 -2.51 -1.49
C PRO A 67 -13.51 -1.45 -2.50
N GLU A 68 -14.44 -0.72 -3.10
CA GLU A 68 -14.15 0.34 -4.07
C GLU A 68 -13.48 1.54 -3.42
N GLU A 69 -13.89 1.88 -2.20
CA GLU A 69 -13.28 2.95 -1.41
C GLU A 69 -11.84 2.58 -1.04
N VAL A 70 -11.62 1.44 -0.39
CA VAL A 70 -10.28 0.92 -0.06
C VAL A 70 -9.40 0.87 -1.31
N ALA A 71 -9.95 0.39 -2.42
CA ALA A 71 -9.23 0.30 -3.67
C ALA A 71 -8.78 1.67 -4.20
N ARG A 72 -9.67 2.67 -4.21
CA ARG A 72 -9.35 4.03 -4.66
C ARG A 72 -8.29 4.67 -3.78
N TYR A 73 -8.46 4.63 -2.46
CA TYR A 73 -7.48 5.19 -1.53
C TYR A 73 -6.12 4.50 -1.70
N THR A 74 -6.09 3.17 -1.79
CA THR A 74 -4.84 2.42 -1.89
C THR A 74 -4.11 2.67 -3.22
N VAL A 75 -4.79 2.56 -4.36
CA VAL A 75 -4.17 2.77 -5.69
C VAL A 75 -3.73 4.22 -5.86
N MET A 76 -4.53 5.20 -5.40
CA MET A 76 -4.13 6.61 -5.41
C MET A 76 -2.85 6.85 -4.60
N THR A 77 -2.76 6.27 -3.40
CA THR A 77 -1.60 6.40 -2.52
C THR A 77 -0.35 5.83 -3.19
N LEU A 78 -0.45 4.65 -3.81
CA LEU A 78 0.65 4.07 -4.59
C LEU A 78 1.08 4.97 -5.74
N GLY A 79 0.13 5.45 -6.56
CA GLY A 79 0.44 6.33 -7.69
C GLY A 79 1.06 7.68 -7.29
N ARG A 80 0.87 8.13 -6.04
CA ARG A 80 1.49 9.35 -5.49
C ARG A 80 2.88 9.13 -4.89
N THR A 81 3.28 7.89 -4.62
CA THR A 81 4.45 7.60 -3.77
C THR A 81 5.46 6.62 -4.35
N MET A 82 5.05 5.80 -5.32
CA MET A 82 5.88 4.77 -5.92
C MET A 82 6.29 5.13 -7.35
N PRO A 83 7.55 4.85 -7.75
CA PRO A 83 7.98 5.01 -9.12
C PRO A 83 7.42 3.91 -10.02
N ALA A 84 7.20 4.24 -11.30
CA ALA A 84 6.69 3.27 -12.28
C ALA A 84 7.69 2.15 -12.66
N ALA A 85 8.93 2.24 -12.17
CA ALA A 85 9.94 1.20 -12.32
C ALA A 85 9.73 0.03 -11.35
N LEU A 86 8.88 0.19 -10.32
CA LEU A 86 8.57 -0.88 -9.37
C LEU A 86 7.71 -1.94 -10.08
N PRO A 87 8.19 -3.19 -10.23
CA PRO A 87 7.51 -4.21 -11.02
C PRO A 87 6.27 -4.82 -10.34
N GLY A 88 6.13 -4.67 -9.02
CA GLY A 88 5.02 -5.31 -8.31
C GLY A 88 4.84 -4.85 -6.87
N VAL A 89 3.57 -4.91 -6.46
CA VAL A 89 3.10 -4.66 -5.10
C VAL A 89 2.40 -5.92 -4.59
N THR A 90 2.91 -6.51 -3.53
CA THR A 90 2.40 -7.73 -2.89
C THR A 90 1.81 -7.39 -1.53
N PHE A 91 0.55 -6.93 -1.50
CA PHE A 91 -0.10 -6.45 -0.27
C PHE A 91 -0.07 -7.49 0.86
N LEU A 92 0.19 -7.01 2.08
CA LEU A 92 -0.11 -7.76 3.31
C LEU A 92 -1.60 -7.62 3.64
N SER A 93 -2.20 -8.67 4.19
CA SER A 93 -3.60 -8.65 4.66
C SER A 93 -3.74 -8.10 6.08
N GLY A 94 -2.67 -8.13 6.88
CA GLY A 94 -2.66 -7.64 8.26
C GLY A 94 -3.76 -8.29 9.10
N GLY A 95 -4.69 -7.47 9.62
CA GLY A 95 -5.84 -7.88 10.41
C GLY A 95 -7.16 -8.07 9.64
N LEU A 96 -7.13 -8.06 8.30
CA LEU A 96 -8.33 -8.28 7.48
C LEU A 96 -8.76 -9.74 7.49
N SER A 97 -10.07 -9.98 7.38
CA SER A 97 -10.58 -11.33 7.07
C SER A 97 -10.16 -11.77 5.66
N GLU A 98 -10.17 -13.09 5.42
CA GLU A 98 -9.85 -13.67 4.10
C GLU A 98 -10.73 -13.10 2.97
N VAL A 99 -12.03 -12.90 3.26
CA VAL A 99 -12.99 -12.33 2.31
C VAL A 99 -12.65 -10.88 2.00
N GLN A 100 -12.43 -10.05 3.03
CA GLN A 100 -12.08 -8.64 2.84
C GLN A 100 -10.78 -8.47 2.04
N ALA A 101 -9.73 -9.22 2.40
CA ALA A 101 -8.46 -9.17 1.69
C ALA A 101 -8.62 -9.50 0.20
N THR A 102 -9.45 -10.51 -0.11
CA THR A 102 -9.75 -10.91 -1.49
C THR A 102 -10.56 -9.86 -2.24
N GLU A 103 -11.62 -9.33 -1.63
CA GLU A 103 -12.50 -8.33 -2.24
C GLU A 103 -11.76 -7.02 -2.52
N TYR A 104 -10.95 -6.55 -1.58
CA TYR A 104 -10.17 -5.33 -1.72
C TYR A 104 -9.11 -5.46 -2.82
N LEU A 105 -8.40 -6.59 -2.85
CA LEU A 105 -7.44 -6.88 -3.92
C LEU A 105 -8.11 -6.94 -5.30
N ASN A 106 -9.28 -7.58 -5.39
CA ASN A 106 -10.06 -7.63 -6.62
C ASN A 106 -10.52 -6.24 -7.07
N ALA A 107 -11.04 -5.41 -6.14
CA ALA A 107 -11.48 -4.06 -6.44
C ALA A 107 -10.32 -3.17 -6.95
N MET A 108 -9.14 -3.25 -6.33
CA MET A 108 -7.94 -2.53 -6.80
C MET A 108 -7.57 -2.86 -8.24
N ASN A 109 -7.61 -4.15 -8.60
CA ASN A 109 -7.26 -4.60 -9.94
C ASN A 109 -8.28 -4.19 -11.01
N ARG A 110 -9.53 -3.89 -10.62
CA ARG A 110 -10.60 -3.43 -11.52
C ARG A 110 -10.59 -1.93 -11.81
N ILE A 111 -9.88 -1.12 -11.02
CA ILE A 111 -9.70 0.31 -11.26
C ILE A 111 -8.91 0.52 -12.57
N LYS A 112 -9.40 1.40 -13.45
CA LYS A 112 -8.76 1.71 -14.75
C LYS A 112 -8.41 3.18 -14.93
N ASP A 113 -8.92 4.04 -14.06
CA ASP A 113 -8.88 5.50 -14.14
C ASP A 113 -7.83 6.14 -13.22
N LEU A 114 -7.07 5.34 -12.47
CA LEU A 114 -6.02 5.83 -11.58
C LEU A 114 -4.62 5.45 -12.08
N PRO A 115 -3.62 6.32 -11.86
CA PRO A 115 -2.23 5.98 -12.14
C PRO A 115 -1.79 4.82 -11.26
N ARG A 116 -1.03 3.91 -11.85
CA ARG A 116 -0.36 2.80 -11.16
C ARG A 116 1.15 3.02 -11.27
N PRO A 117 1.94 2.58 -10.26
CA PRO A 117 3.33 2.26 -10.54
C PRO A 117 3.38 1.22 -11.67
#